data_AF-A3JN61-F1
#
_entry.id   AF-A3JN61-F1
#
_cell.length_a   1.000
_cell.length_b   1.000
_cell.length_c   1.000
_cell.angle_alpha   90.00
_cell.angle_beta   90.00
_cell.angle_gamma   90.00
#
_symmetry.space_group_name_H-M   'P 1'
#
loop_
_entity.id
_entity.type
_entity.pdbx_description
1 polymer ?
#
loop_
_entity_poly.entity_id
_entity_poly.type
_entity_poly.pdbx_seq_one_letter_code
_entity_poly.pdbx_strand_id
1 'polypeptide(L)'
;MMKKQDMMNTDWIATASTLSKALPYLQRYDGATVVIKFGGNAMGNAAEMDSFARDIVLMQQVGINPVVVHGGGPMINDMLSRLNIESSFVNGKRVTDEATIEVVEMVLSGRVNKRIVSAINGQGGRAVGVSGKDANLMVCDPADEALGFVGEPAEISSDVIRQFHESGIIPVIAPIGAGRDGETFNVNGDTAAGAIAAALKADRFLLLTDVEGVKNADGEVLTEMTPQQIIELTEEGVIAGGMIPKTETALAALNGGVRAVVILDGRAPNACLLELFTDHGAGSLIRS
;
A
#
# COMPACT_ATOMS: atom_id res chain seq x y z
N MET A 1 11.07 45.20 -10.32
CA MET A 1 12.40 44.67 -10.71
C MET A 1 12.18 43.62 -11.80
N MET A 2 12.73 43.79 -13.01
CA MET A 2 12.70 42.74 -14.04
C MET A 2 13.67 41.63 -13.63
N LYS A 3 13.17 40.41 -13.44
CA LYS A 3 14.02 39.23 -13.23
C LYS A 3 14.62 38.81 -14.58
N LYS A 4 15.94 38.80 -14.69
CA LYS A 4 16.64 38.19 -15.84
C LYS A 4 16.60 36.67 -15.70
N GLN A 5 16.50 35.98 -16.83
CA GLN A 5 16.41 34.53 -16.88
C GLN A 5 17.82 33.95 -16.70
N ASP A 6 18.18 33.57 -15.47
CA ASP A 6 19.41 32.84 -15.21
C ASP A 6 19.25 31.38 -15.68
N MET A 7 19.87 31.06 -16.82
CA MET A 7 19.87 29.71 -17.42
C MET A 7 20.70 28.67 -16.64
N MET A 8 21.25 29.01 -15.47
CA MET A 8 22.38 28.29 -14.87
C MET A 8 22.08 27.32 -13.72
N ASN A 9 20.82 26.91 -13.42
CA ASN A 9 20.67 25.97 -12.29
C ASN A 9 19.58 24.89 -12.34
N THR A 10 18.91 24.70 -13.46
CA THR A 10 18.06 23.52 -13.70
C THR A 10 17.86 23.40 -15.19
N ASP A 11 18.05 22.22 -15.78
CA ASP A 11 17.77 22.02 -17.20
C ASP A 11 16.24 22.01 -17.42
N TRP A 12 15.68 23.21 -17.51
CA TRP A 12 14.25 23.44 -17.73
C TRP A 12 13.77 22.81 -19.04
N ILE A 13 14.67 22.71 -20.03
CA ILE A 13 14.40 22.07 -21.32
C ILE A 13 14.30 20.55 -21.13
N ALA A 14 15.24 19.93 -20.41
CA ALA A 14 15.14 18.52 -20.06
C ALA A 14 13.88 18.23 -19.23
N THR A 15 13.55 19.07 -18.26
CA THR A 15 12.34 18.93 -17.45
C THR A 15 11.07 18.94 -18.32
N ALA A 16 10.92 19.93 -19.20
CA ALA A 16 9.79 20.02 -20.12
C ALA A 16 9.75 18.83 -21.10
N SER A 17 10.91 18.40 -21.59
CA SER A 17 11.04 17.23 -22.48
C SER A 17 10.61 15.94 -21.79
N THR A 18 11.01 15.72 -20.53
CA THR A 18 10.61 14.56 -19.73
C THR A 18 9.11 14.54 -19.50
N LEU A 19 8.51 15.67 -19.11
CA LEU A 19 7.05 15.75 -18.92
C LEU A 19 6.27 15.49 -20.22
N SER A 20 6.75 16.02 -21.34
CA SER A 20 6.15 15.77 -22.65
C SER A 20 6.18 14.29 -23.04
N LYS A 21 7.32 13.62 -22.80
CA LYS A 21 7.48 12.17 -23.05
C LYS A 21 6.65 11.30 -22.11
N ALA A 22 6.32 11.79 -20.91
CA ALA A 22 5.50 11.07 -19.94
C ALA A 22 4.01 11.03 -20.33
N LEU A 23 3.55 11.91 -21.24
CA LEU A 23 2.13 12.07 -21.57
C LEU A 23 1.39 10.75 -21.90
N PRO A 24 1.93 9.80 -22.69
CA PRO A 24 1.24 8.54 -22.96
C PRO A 24 0.97 7.72 -21.69
N TYR A 25 1.88 7.75 -20.71
CA TYR A 25 1.70 7.06 -19.44
C TYR A 25 0.65 7.77 -18.56
N LEU A 26 0.64 9.10 -18.55
CA LEU A 26 -0.38 9.88 -17.83
C LEU A 26 -1.78 9.57 -18.38
N GLN A 27 -1.93 9.56 -19.71
CA GLN A 27 -3.20 9.25 -20.38
C GLN A 27 -3.67 7.81 -20.12
N ARG A 28 -2.74 6.85 -20.00
CA ARG A 28 -3.06 5.45 -19.71
C ARG A 28 -3.74 5.26 -18.35
N TYR A 29 -3.42 6.09 -17.37
CA TYR A 29 -3.92 5.99 -16.00
C TYR A 29 -4.90 7.11 -15.63
N ASP A 30 -5.35 7.91 -16.58
CA ASP A 30 -6.39 8.92 -16.33
C ASP A 30 -7.68 8.24 -15.83
N GLY A 31 -8.17 8.68 -14.67
CA GLY A 31 -9.30 8.09 -13.96
C GLY A 31 -9.04 6.72 -13.30
N ALA A 32 -7.81 6.19 -13.39
CA ALA A 32 -7.48 4.87 -12.84
C ALA A 32 -7.49 4.88 -11.31
N THR A 33 -8.04 3.85 -10.69
CA THR A 33 -7.92 3.60 -9.25
C THR A 33 -6.67 2.78 -8.97
N VAL A 34 -5.79 3.32 -8.13
CA VAL A 34 -4.55 2.65 -7.73
C VAL A 34 -4.55 2.49 -6.22
N VAL A 35 -4.54 1.25 -5.74
CA VAL A 35 -4.37 0.96 -4.31
C VAL A 35 -2.90 0.74 -4.02
N ILE A 36 -2.39 1.37 -2.96
CA ILE A 36 -0.98 1.33 -2.60
C ILE A 36 -0.87 0.85 -1.16
N LYS A 37 -0.29 -0.34 -0.97
CA LYS A 37 0.12 -0.78 0.36
C LYS A 37 1.46 -0.13 0.67
N PHE A 38 1.45 0.82 1.60
CA PHE A 38 2.65 1.47 2.12
C PHE A 38 3.07 0.86 3.46
N GLY A 39 4.21 0.17 3.49
CA GLY A 39 4.70 -0.49 4.70
C GLY A 39 6.20 -0.73 4.70
N GLY A 40 6.71 -1.33 5.78
CA GLY A 40 8.15 -1.62 5.94
C GLY A 40 8.98 -0.44 6.44
N ASN A 41 10.29 -0.49 6.19
CA ASN A 41 11.28 0.47 6.68
C ASN A 41 11.01 1.92 6.19
N ALA A 42 10.36 2.06 5.03
CA ALA A 42 10.02 3.36 4.43
C ALA A 42 9.14 4.26 5.31
N MET A 43 8.41 3.69 6.28
CA MET A 43 7.59 4.46 7.21
C MET A 43 8.40 5.13 8.34
N GLY A 44 9.62 4.68 8.59
CA GLY A 44 10.47 5.19 9.68
C GLY A 44 11.08 6.55 9.34
N ASN A 45 11.57 6.71 8.11
CA ASN A 45 12.34 7.86 7.66
C ASN A 45 11.43 9.01 7.17
N ALA A 46 11.68 10.23 7.67
CA ALA A 46 10.90 11.41 7.28
C ALA A 46 11.08 11.78 5.80
N ALA A 47 12.29 11.65 5.25
CA ALA A 47 12.55 11.97 3.85
C ALA A 47 11.87 10.99 2.89
N GLU A 48 11.84 9.70 3.24
CA GLU A 48 11.13 8.67 2.47
C GLU A 48 9.60 8.87 2.55
N MET A 49 9.07 9.24 3.72
CA MET A 49 7.67 9.62 3.88
C MET A 49 7.27 10.84 3.03
N ASP A 50 8.10 11.89 3.00
CA ASP A 50 7.84 13.08 2.20
C ASP A 50 7.92 12.79 0.70
N SER A 51 8.88 11.96 0.29
CA SER A 51 9.00 11.49 -1.10
C SER A 51 7.78 10.68 -1.52
N PHE A 52 7.36 9.71 -0.70
CA PHE A 52 6.14 8.93 -0.94
C PHE A 52 4.90 9.82 -1.00
N ALA A 53 4.73 10.74 -0.05
CA ALA A 53 3.61 11.67 -0.03
C ALA A 53 3.57 12.51 -1.32
N ARG A 54 4.73 12.94 -1.82
CA ARG A 54 4.83 13.71 -3.07
C ARG A 54 4.41 12.88 -4.27
N ASP A 55 4.79 11.61 -4.34
CA ASP A 55 4.33 10.69 -5.39
C ASP A 55 2.81 10.56 -5.39
N ILE A 56 2.22 10.32 -4.21
CA ILE A 56 0.77 10.17 -4.05
C ILE A 56 0.02 11.43 -4.48
N VAL A 57 0.53 12.62 -4.13
CA VAL A 57 -0.06 13.89 -4.60
C VAL A 57 0.10 14.03 -6.11
N LEU A 58 1.27 13.73 -6.67
CA LEU A 58 1.49 13.82 -8.12
C LEU A 58 0.54 12.88 -8.88
N MET A 59 0.35 11.65 -8.40
CA MET A 59 -0.64 10.70 -8.95
C MET A 59 -2.02 11.34 -9.01
N GLN A 60 -2.48 11.94 -7.90
CA GLN A 60 -3.78 12.62 -7.89
C GLN A 60 -3.85 13.80 -8.87
N GLN A 61 -2.79 14.61 -8.98
CA GLN A 61 -2.74 15.77 -9.88
C GLN A 61 -2.81 15.39 -11.36
N VAL A 62 -2.39 14.18 -11.72
CA VAL A 62 -2.42 13.68 -13.11
C VAL A 62 -3.61 12.77 -13.41
N GLY A 63 -4.65 12.80 -12.56
CA GLY A 63 -5.92 12.12 -12.81
C GLY A 63 -6.03 10.70 -12.24
N ILE A 64 -5.02 10.23 -11.50
CA ILE A 64 -5.08 8.93 -10.81
C ILE A 64 -5.83 9.08 -9.49
N ASN A 65 -6.52 8.03 -9.06
CA ASN A 65 -7.26 7.96 -7.81
C ASN A 65 -6.50 7.07 -6.82
N PRO A 66 -5.49 7.61 -6.09
CA PRO A 66 -4.71 6.82 -5.16
C PRO A 66 -5.51 6.50 -3.89
N VAL A 67 -5.41 5.26 -3.44
CA VAL A 67 -5.90 4.80 -2.13
C VAL A 67 -4.72 4.21 -1.37
N VAL A 68 -4.35 4.81 -0.25
CA VAL A 68 -3.21 4.34 0.55
C VAL A 68 -3.72 3.43 1.66
N VAL A 69 -3.17 2.23 1.77
CA VAL A 69 -3.37 1.32 2.90
C VAL A 69 -2.01 1.12 3.57
N HIS A 70 -1.92 1.23 4.88
CA HIS A 70 -0.60 1.22 5.54
C HIS A 70 -0.38 0.06 6.50
N GLY A 71 0.89 -0.19 6.83
CA GLY A 71 1.27 -1.06 7.95
C GLY A 71 1.69 -0.26 9.19
N GLY A 72 2.42 -0.90 10.11
CA GLY A 72 3.04 -0.18 11.23
C GLY A 72 3.74 -1.06 12.26
N GLY A 73 4.18 -2.26 11.88
CA GLY A 73 4.77 -3.26 12.78
C GLY A 73 5.85 -2.70 13.74
N PRO A 74 6.86 -1.95 13.24
CA PRO A 74 7.89 -1.36 14.10
C PRO A 74 7.33 -0.37 15.15
N MET A 75 6.35 0.45 14.78
CA MET A 75 5.73 1.43 15.68
C MET A 75 4.82 0.79 16.72
N ILE A 76 4.18 -0.34 16.36
CA ILE A 76 3.44 -1.17 17.32
C ILE A 76 4.42 -1.77 18.33
N ASN A 77 5.52 -2.37 17.87
CA ASN A 77 6.52 -2.98 18.75
C ASN A 77 7.13 -1.96 19.74
N ASP A 78 7.45 -0.75 19.26
CA ASP A 78 7.91 0.38 20.09
C ASP A 78 6.91 0.69 21.22
N MET A 79 5.63 0.79 20.90
CA MET A 79 4.60 1.11 21.91
C MET A 79 4.35 -0.05 22.89
N LEU A 80 4.26 -1.30 22.41
CA LEU A 80 4.10 -2.46 23.27
C LEU A 80 5.26 -2.58 24.27
N SER A 81 6.50 -2.37 23.79
CA SER A 81 7.69 -2.37 24.64
C SER A 81 7.63 -1.27 25.72
N ARG A 82 7.19 -0.06 25.37
CA ARG A 82 7.02 1.05 26.34
C ARG A 82 5.98 0.76 27.42
N LEU A 83 4.99 -0.08 27.11
CA LEU A 83 3.93 -0.49 28.03
C LEU A 83 4.25 -1.83 28.74
N ASN A 84 5.40 -2.44 28.48
CA ASN A 84 5.78 -3.77 28.96
C ASN A 84 4.76 -4.87 28.60
N ILE A 85 4.17 -4.80 27.42
CA ILE A 85 3.29 -5.83 26.88
C ILE A 85 4.14 -6.73 25.98
N GLU A 86 4.18 -8.03 26.30
CA GLU A 86 4.92 -9.00 25.49
C GLU A 86 4.24 -9.21 24.14
N SER A 87 5.05 -9.33 23.08
CA SER A 87 4.55 -9.61 21.74
C SER A 87 5.13 -10.92 21.24
N SER A 88 4.26 -11.74 20.65
CA SER A 88 4.64 -12.97 19.95
C SER A 88 4.07 -12.99 18.53
N PHE A 89 4.64 -13.84 17.69
CA PHE A 89 4.22 -14.02 16.30
C PHE A 89 4.07 -15.50 16.00
N VAL A 90 3.04 -15.84 15.21
CA VAL A 90 2.81 -17.19 14.68
C VAL A 90 2.58 -17.04 13.18
N ASN A 91 3.36 -17.75 12.36
CA ASN A 91 3.28 -17.72 10.89
C ASN A 91 3.29 -16.29 10.30
N GLY A 92 4.09 -15.38 10.87
CA GLY A 92 4.18 -13.98 10.42
C GLY A 92 3.00 -13.08 10.81
N LYS A 93 1.97 -13.62 11.46
CA LYS A 93 0.87 -12.85 12.08
C LYS A 93 1.19 -12.60 13.56
N ARG A 94 0.87 -11.40 14.07
CA ARG A 94 1.05 -11.06 15.48
C ARG A 94 -0.08 -11.70 16.28
N VAL A 95 0.23 -12.50 17.29
CA VAL A 95 -0.79 -12.95 18.25
C VAL A 95 -1.29 -11.71 18.99
N THR A 96 -2.59 -11.47 18.93
CA THR A 96 -3.18 -10.20 19.38
C THR A 96 -4.22 -10.50 20.44
N ASP A 97 -3.85 -10.36 21.72
CA ASP A 97 -4.80 -10.41 22.84
C ASP A 97 -5.50 -9.05 23.05
N GLU A 98 -6.34 -8.96 24.08
CA GLU A 98 -7.15 -7.77 24.38
C GLU A 98 -6.29 -6.53 24.65
N ALA A 99 -5.21 -6.66 25.42
CA ALA A 99 -4.29 -5.56 25.68
C ALA A 99 -3.51 -5.16 24.41
N THR A 100 -3.15 -6.13 23.58
CA THR A 100 -2.42 -5.89 22.34
C THR A 100 -3.29 -5.20 21.29
N ILE A 101 -4.58 -5.59 21.13
CA ILE A 101 -5.44 -4.99 20.11
C ILE A 101 -5.71 -3.51 20.38
N GLU A 102 -5.87 -3.10 21.64
CA GLU A 102 -6.01 -1.69 22.01
C GLU A 102 -4.80 -0.85 21.57
N VAL A 103 -3.59 -1.36 21.83
CA VAL A 103 -2.35 -0.69 21.42
C VAL A 103 -2.21 -0.65 19.91
N VAL A 104 -2.52 -1.76 19.23
CA VAL A 104 -2.47 -1.86 17.78
C VAL A 104 -3.43 -0.85 17.13
N GLU A 105 -4.68 -0.76 17.60
CA GLU A 105 -5.68 0.20 17.13
C GLU A 105 -5.21 1.65 17.33
N MET A 106 -4.76 2.00 18.55
CA MET A 106 -4.28 3.36 18.85
C MET A 106 -3.07 3.75 17.99
N VAL A 107 -2.10 2.84 17.80
CA VAL A 107 -0.88 3.13 17.05
C VAL A 107 -1.17 3.24 15.55
N LEU A 108 -1.90 2.28 14.98
CA LEU A 108 -2.16 2.29 13.54
C LEU A 108 -3.10 3.44 13.16
N SER A 109 -4.25 3.56 13.81
CA SER A 109 -5.28 4.56 13.46
C SER A 109 -4.94 5.98 13.93
N GLY A 110 -4.21 6.12 15.04
CA GLY A 110 -3.88 7.41 15.64
C GLY A 110 -2.52 7.97 15.25
N ARG A 111 -1.45 7.17 15.38
CA ARG A 111 -0.07 7.66 15.18
C ARG A 111 0.37 7.52 13.73
N VAL A 112 0.31 6.31 13.18
CA VAL A 112 0.86 6.01 11.84
C VAL A 112 -0.01 6.63 10.75
N ASN A 113 -1.32 6.37 10.79
CA ASN A 113 -2.28 6.90 9.85
C ASN A 113 -2.20 8.42 9.72
N LYS A 114 -2.21 9.15 10.86
CA LYS A 114 -2.19 10.61 10.86
C LYS A 114 -0.85 11.20 10.43
N ARG A 115 0.26 10.49 10.64
CA ARG A 115 1.57 10.88 10.10
C ARG A 115 1.58 10.87 8.57
N ILE A 116 1.04 9.82 7.95
CA ILE A 116 0.92 9.71 6.49
C ILE A 116 -0.01 10.80 5.94
N VAL A 117 -1.17 10.99 6.56
CA VAL A 117 -2.11 12.07 6.21
C VAL A 117 -1.43 13.44 6.26
N SER A 118 -0.69 13.72 7.33
CA SER A 118 0.03 14.99 7.48
C SER A 118 1.09 15.19 6.39
N ALA A 119 1.81 14.13 6.00
CA ALA A 119 2.81 14.21 4.94
C ALA A 119 2.16 14.51 3.58
N ILE A 120 1.08 13.81 3.22
CA ILE A 120 0.33 14.06 1.98
C ILE A 120 -0.23 15.49 1.94
N ASN A 121 -0.81 15.96 3.05
CA ASN A 121 -1.30 17.33 3.16
C ASN A 121 -0.18 18.37 3.06
N GLY A 122 1.00 18.07 3.62
CA GLY A 122 2.20 18.90 3.52
C GLY A 122 2.70 19.08 2.08
N GLN A 123 2.43 18.12 1.20
CA GLN A 123 2.73 18.19 -0.23
C GLN A 123 1.61 18.85 -1.06
N GLY A 124 0.56 19.39 -0.42
CA GLY A 124 -0.57 20.06 -1.07
C GLY A 124 -1.72 19.12 -1.46
N GLY A 125 -1.67 17.85 -1.07
CA GLY A 125 -2.79 16.92 -1.21
C GLY A 125 -3.90 17.19 -0.19
N ARG A 126 -5.02 16.47 -0.35
CA ARG A 126 -6.14 16.47 0.60
C ARG A 126 -6.39 15.05 1.08
N ALA A 127 -5.67 14.62 2.11
CA ALA A 127 -5.79 13.28 2.67
C ALA A 127 -6.76 13.23 3.87
N VAL A 128 -7.54 12.16 3.93
CA VAL A 128 -8.35 11.81 5.11
C VAL A 128 -7.95 10.41 5.57
N GLY A 129 -7.65 10.31 6.86
CA GLY A 129 -7.25 9.08 7.49
C GLY A 129 -8.43 8.37 8.14
N VAL A 130 -8.67 7.12 7.76
CA VAL A 130 -9.72 6.25 8.30
C VAL A 130 -9.15 4.88 8.65
N SER A 131 -9.94 4.06 9.33
CA SER A 131 -9.75 2.64 9.56
C SER A 131 -10.86 1.85 8.87
N GLY A 132 -10.78 0.52 8.89
CA GLY A 132 -11.87 -0.34 8.46
C GLY A 132 -13.16 -0.21 9.27
N LYS A 133 -13.09 0.30 10.51
CA LYS A 133 -14.26 0.54 11.37
C LYS A 133 -15.09 1.74 10.91
N ASP A 134 -14.47 2.72 10.26
CA ASP A 134 -15.14 3.93 9.81
C ASP A 134 -16.12 3.58 8.68
N ALA A 135 -17.41 3.86 8.89
CA ALA A 135 -18.50 3.52 7.98
C ALA A 135 -18.58 2.03 7.59
N ASN A 136 -18.10 1.12 8.45
CA ASN A 136 -18.00 -0.32 8.18
C ASN A 136 -17.27 -0.62 6.85
N LEU A 137 -16.20 0.13 6.56
CA LEU A 137 -15.37 -0.05 5.37
C LEU A 137 -14.85 -1.49 5.26
N MET A 138 -14.48 -2.11 6.39
CA MET A 138 -13.99 -3.49 6.45
C MET A 138 -14.54 -4.21 7.68
N VAL A 139 -15.44 -5.17 7.42
CA VAL A 139 -15.93 -6.12 8.42
C VAL A 139 -15.11 -7.40 8.32
N CYS A 140 -14.68 -7.91 9.48
CA CYS A 140 -13.81 -9.07 9.59
C CYS A 140 -14.46 -10.21 10.37
N ASP A 141 -14.12 -11.42 9.95
CA ASP A 141 -14.30 -12.63 10.75
C ASP A 141 -12.98 -12.98 11.46
N PRO A 142 -12.99 -13.70 12.59
CA PRO A 142 -11.76 -14.18 13.24
C PRO A 142 -10.94 -15.05 12.28
N ALA A 143 -9.65 -14.78 12.15
CA ALA A 143 -8.78 -15.53 11.26
C ALA A 143 -8.43 -16.92 11.83
N ASP A 144 -8.16 -16.98 13.13
CA ASP A 144 -7.84 -18.20 13.88
C ASP A 144 -8.00 -17.89 15.38
N GLU A 145 -8.71 -18.74 16.13
CA GLU A 145 -8.87 -18.59 17.58
C GLU A 145 -7.53 -18.49 18.32
N ALA A 146 -6.50 -19.19 17.83
CA ALA A 146 -5.16 -19.19 18.42
C ALA A 146 -4.42 -17.84 18.25
N LEU A 147 -4.87 -16.99 17.32
CA LEU A 147 -4.28 -15.67 17.07
C LEU A 147 -4.97 -14.54 17.84
N GLY A 148 -6.11 -14.82 18.51
CA GLY A 148 -6.91 -13.82 19.22
C GLY A 148 -7.62 -12.86 18.27
N PHE A 149 -7.45 -11.56 18.49
CA PHE A 149 -8.07 -10.46 17.72
C PHE A 149 -7.39 -10.21 16.37
N VAL A 150 -6.99 -11.28 15.66
CA VAL A 150 -6.54 -11.21 14.26
C VAL A 150 -7.72 -11.54 13.36
N GLY A 151 -8.02 -10.64 12.43
CA GLY A 151 -9.17 -10.77 11.53
C GLY A 151 -8.77 -11.05 10.09
N GLU A 152 -9.69 -11.68 9.37
CA GLU A 152 -9.67 -11.83 7.92
C GLU A 152 -10.81 -10.97 7.32
N PRO A 153 -10.55 -10.14 6.30
CA PRO A 153 -11.62 -9.35 5.68
C PRO A 153 -12.71 -10.24 5.09
N ALA A 154 -13.94 -10.06 5.55
CA ALA A 154 -15.12 -10.79 5.07
C ALA A 154 -15.97 -9.94 4.13
N GLU A 155 -16.17 -8.67 4.48
CA GLU A 155 -16.96 -7.72 3.69
C GLU A 155 -16.23 -6.38 3.60
N ILE A 156 -16.14 -5.82 2.40
CA ILE A 156 -15.53 -4.51 2.14
C ILE A 156 -16.57 -3.58 1.52
N SER A 157 -16.87 -2.46 2.20
CA SER A 157 -17.67 -1.38 1.64
C SER A 157 -16.77 -0.34 0.97
N SER A 158 -16.92 -0.19 -0.34
CA SER A 158 -16.16 0.80 -1.13
C SER A 158 -16.80 2.20 -1.17
N ASP A 159 -17.99 2.37 -0.61
CA ASP A 159 -18.82 3.57 -0.81
C ASP A 159 -18.14 4.84 -0.28
N VAL A 160 -17.59 4.77 0.93
CA VAL A 160 -16.87 5.90 1.53
C VAL A 160 -15.61 6.26 0.75
N ILE A 161 -14.92 5.27 0.19
CA ILE A 161 -13.73 5.47 -0.64
C ILE A 161 -14.11 6.18 -1.95
N ARG A 162 -15.20 5.77 -2.59
CA ARG A 162 -15.71 6.40 -3.81
C ARG A 162 -16.12 7.85 -3.58
N GLN A 163 -16.80 8.15 -2.47
CA GLN A 163 -17.17 9.52 -2.10
C GLN A 163 -15.94 10.42 -1.84
N PHE A 164 -14.90 9.88 -1.21
CA PHE A 164 -13.64 10.61 -1.06
C PHE A 164 -13.02 10.92 -2.41
N HIS A 165 -12.96 9.94 -3.31
CA HIS A 165 -12.46 10.14 -4.67
C HIS A 165 -13.23 11.25 -5.40
N GLU A 166 -14.56 11.21 -5.42
CA GLU A 166 -15.41 12.24 -6.05
C GLU A 166 -15.16 13.66 -5.48
N SER A 167 -14.78 13.74 -4.21
CA SER A 167 -14.47 14.99 -3.51
C SER A 167 -13.01 15.44 -3.65
N GLY A 168 -12.19 14.72 -4.43
CA GLY A 168 -10.76 14.98 -4.57
C GLY A 168 -9.97 14.72 -3.28
N ILE A 169 -10.42 13.78 -2.44
CA ILE A 169 -9.78 13.38 -1.18
C ILE A 169 -9.02 12.07 -1.39
N ILE A 170 -7.81 11.99 -0.85
CA ILE A 170 -6.95 10.79 -0.85
C ILE A 170 -7.22 10.00 0.44
N PRO A 171 -7.85 8.82 0.37
CA PRO A 171 -8.05 7.96 1.54
C PRO A 171 -6.72 7.34 1.99
N VAL A 172 -6.48 7.39 3.30
CA VAL A 172 -5.38 6.69 3.98
C VAL A 172 -5.99 5.75 5.02
N ILE A 173 -5.88 4.44 4.81
CA ILE A 173 -6.63 3.41 5.52
C ILE A 173 -5.70 2.61 6.43
N ALA A 174 -6.02 2.58 7.72
CA ALA A 174 -5.40 1.67 8.69
C ALA A 174 -6.05 0.28 8.63
N PRO A 175 -5.27 -0.82 8.70
CA PRO A 175 -5.76 -2.19 8.55
C PRO A 175 -6.35 -2.70 9.88
N ILE A 176 -7.36 -1.99 10.37
CA ILE A 176 -8.14 -2.32 11.57
C ILE A 176 -9.59 -2.52 11.14
N GLY A 177 -10.12 -3.72 11.28
CA GLY A 177 -11.50 -4.06 10.89
C GLY A 177 -12.45 -4.07 12.09
N ALA A 178 -13.75 -3.98 11.79
CA ALA A 178 -14.81 -4.23 12.77
C ALA A 178 -15.23 -5.70 12.73
N GLY A 179 -15.44 -6.33 13.88
CA GLY A 179 -16.16 -7.59 14.00
C GLY A 179 -17.65 -7.42 13.78
N ARG A 180 -18.37 -8.53 13.60
CA ARG A 180 -19.82 -8.51 13.37
C ARG A 180 -20.61 -7.98 14.57
N ASP A 181 -20.06 -8.10 15.77
CA ASP A 181 -20.67 -7.65 17.03
C ASP A 181 -19.97 -6.41 17.61
N GLY A 182 -19.12 -5.74 16.81
CA GLY A 182 -18.45 -4.49 17.17
C GLY A 182 -17.03 -4.65 17.72
N GLU A 183 -16.46 -5.85 17.66
CA GLU A 183 -15.07 -6.11 18.04
C GLU A 183 -14.08 -5.35 17.16
N THR A 184 -12.85 -5.19 17.64
CA THR A 184 -11.74 -4.70 16.82
C THR A 184 -10.89 -5.88 16.36
N PHE A 185 -10.57 -5.95 15.08
CA PHE A 185 -9.62 -6.92 14.55
C PHE A 185 -8.39 -6.26 13.91
N ASN A 186 -7.21 -6.79 14.23
CA ASN A 186 -5.96 -6.47 13.56
C ASN A 186 -5.86 -7.30 12.27
N VAL A 187 -5.73 -6.64 11.12
CA VAL A 187 -5.62 -7.31 9.82
C VAL A 187 -4.21 -7.10 9.27
N ASN A 188 -3.66 -8.12 8.59
CA ASN A 188 -2.41 -7.94 7.86
C ASN A 188 -2.57 -6.83 6.80
N GLY A 189 -1.62 -5.88 6.76
CA GLY A 189 -1.72 -4.73 5.85
C GLY A 189 -1.69 -5.08 4.36
N ASP A 190 -1.01 -6.16 3.96
CA ASP A 190 -1.03 -6.67 2.58
C ASP A 190 -2.43 -7.23 2.27
N THR A 191 -2.97 -8.09 3.15
CA THR A 191 -4.31 -8.67 3.03
C THR A 191 -5.41 -7.61 2.97
N ALA A 192 -5.39 -6.62 3.87
CA ALA A 192 -6.35 -5.53 3.89
C ALA A 192 -6.30 -4.72 2.58
N ALA A 193 -5.09 -4.41 2.10
CA ALA A 193 -4.92 -3.66 0.86
C ALA A 193 -5.40 -4.44 -0.37
N GLY A 194 -5.13 -5.75 -0.42
CA GLY A 194 -5.61 -6.63 -1.47
C GLY A 194 -7.15 -6.72 -1.50
N ALA A 195 -7.79 -6.87 -0.34
CA ALA A 195 -9.25 -6.91 -0.22
C ALA A 195 -9.89 -5.57 -0.64
N ILE A 196 -9.31 -4.45 -0.23
CA ILE A 196 -9.77 -3.11 -0.65
C ILE A 196 -9.58 -2.91 -2.16
N ALA A 197 -8.45 -3.34 -2.73
CA ALA A 197 -8.20 -3.26 -4.16
C ALA A 197 -9.21 -4.09 -4.97
N ALA A 198 -9.52 -5.31 -4.52
CA ALA A 198 -10.53 -6.16 -5.11
C ALA A 198 -11.92 -5.52 -5.07
N ALA A 199 -12.35 -5.00 -3.92
CA ALA A 199 -13.65 -4.34 -3.77
C ALA A 199 -13.80 -3.09 -4.66
N LEU A 200 -12.70 -2.37 -4.89
CA LEU A 200 -12.67 -1.23 -5.80
C LEU A 200 -12.56 -1.64 -7.28
N LYS A 201 -12.21 -2.90 -7.57
CA LYS A 201 -11.79 -3.37 -8.90
C LYS A 201 -10.66 -2.53 -9.47
N ALA A 202 -9.63 -2.31 -8.64
CA ALA A 202 -8.56 -1.38 -8.93
C ALA A 202 -7.83 -1.71 -10.25
N ASP A 203 -7.45 -0.66 -10.96
CA ASP A 203 -6.65 -0.74 -12.18
C ASP A 203 -5.23 -1.24 -11.89
N ARG A 204 -4.70 -0.88 -10.72
CA ARG A 204 -3.42 -1.33 -10.18
C ARG A 204 -3.49 -1.51 -8.67
N PHE A 205 -2.80 -2.54 -8.17
CA PHE A 205 -2.49 -2.70 -6.77
C PHE A 205 -0.97 -2.78 -6.58
N LEU A 206 -0.41 -1.83 -5.84
CA LEU A 206 1.02 -1.67 -5.59
C LEU A 206 1.37 -2.14 -4.18
N LEU A 207 2.13 -3.22 -4.05
CA LEU A 207 2.66 -3.75 -2.79
C LEU A 207 4.09 -3.23 -2.59
N LEU A 208 4.27 -2.15 -1.81
CA LEU A 208 5.61 -1.66 -1.47
C LEU A 208 6.24 -2.58 -0.40
N THR A 209 7.40 -3.11 -0.74
CA THR A 209 8.19 -4.02 0.09
C THR A 209 9.65 -3.58 0.18
N ASP A 210 10.44 -4.28 0.98
CA ASP A 210 11.88 -4.08 1.18
C ASP A 210 12.76 -4.98 0.31
N VAL A 211 12.18 -5.61 -0.72
CA VAL A 211 12.86 -6.46 -1.69
C VAL A 211 12.57 -5.98 -3.10
N GLU A 212 13.44 -6.35 -4.04
CA GLU A 212 13.42 -5.84 -5.44
C GLU A 212 12.23 -6.35 -6.27
N GLY A 213 11.55 -7.41 -5.81
CA GLY A 213 10.48 -8.09 -6.52
C GLY A 213 10.52 -9.59 -6.25
N VAL A 214 9.80 -10.35 -7.07
CA VAL A 214 9.87 -11.81 -7.10
C VAL A 214 11.10 -12.23 -7.89
N LYS A 215 11.88 -13.16 -7.36
CA LYS A 215 13.13 -13.64 -7.98
C LYS A 215 12.97 -15.05 -8.51
N ASN A 216 13.64 -15.36 -9.61
CA ASN A 216 13.79 -16.74 -10.10
C ASN A 216 14.83 -17.50 -9.27
N ALA A 217 15.05 -18.78 -9.60
CA ALA A 217 16.03 -19.64 -8.92
C ALA A 217 17.48 -19.13 -9.03
N ASP A 218 17.79 -18.35 -10.08
CA ASP A 218 19.10 -17.71 -10.29
C ASP A 218 19.26 -16.39 -9.52
N GLY A 219 18.22 -15.94 -8.82
CA GLY A 219 18.22 -14.71 -8.02
C GLY A 219 17.93 -13.43 -8.81
N GLU A 220 17.50 -13.54 -10.07
CA GLU A 220 17.15 -12.43 -10.94
C GLU A 220 15.67 -12.04 -10.75
N VAL A 221 15.36 -10.74 -10.81
CA VAL A 221 13.98 -10.25 -10.66
C VAL A 221 13.16 -10.58 -11.90
N LEU A 222 12.04 -11.26 -11.70
CA LEU A 222 11.03 -11.53 -12.72
C LEU A 222 10.16 -10.27 -12.88
N THR A 223 10.33 -9.55 -13.98
CA THR A 223 9.65 -8.26 -14.21
C THR A 223 8.18 -8.41 -14.58
N GLU A 224 7.79 -9.53 -15.18
CA GLU A 224 6.40 -9.84 -15.52
C GLU A 224 6.10 -11.33 -15.35
N MET A 225 4.95 -11.64 -14.76
CA MET A 225 4.47 -13.01 -14.53
C MET A 225 2.96 -13.12 -14.65
N THR A 226 2.52 -14.33 -14.97
CA THR A 226 1.11 -14.74 -14.90
C THR A 226 0.78 -15.36 -13.54
N PRO A 227 -0.50 -15.40 -13.14
CA PRO A 227 -0.94 -16.13 -11.95
C PRO A 227 -0.47 -17.58 -11.90
N GLN A 228 -0.46 -18.27 -13.06
CA GLN A 228 -0.06 -19.67 -13.16
C GLN A 228 1.43 -19.85 -12.84
N GLN A 229 2.30 -18.97 -13.34
CA GLN A 229 3.73 -19.00 -13.04
C GLN A 229 4.03 -18.77 -11.56
N ILE A 230 3.24 -17.93 -10.87
CA ILE A 230 3.37 -17.78 -9.41
C ILE A 230 3.09 -19.10 -8.69
N ILE A 231 2.05 -19.82 -9.09
CA ILE A 231 1.69 -21.11 -8.48
C ILE A 231 2.82 -22.12 -8.70
N GLU A 232 3.29 -22.27 -9.94
CA GLU A 232 4.40 -23.16 -10.30
C GLU A 232 5.67 -22.85 -9.51
N LEU A 233 6.10 -21.58 -9.47
CA LEU A 233 7.30 -21.16 -8.71
C LEU A 233 7.16 -21.36 -7.20
N THR A 234 5.93 -21.34 -6.67
CA THR A 234 5.66 -21.64 -5.25
C THR A 234 5.76 -23.13 -4.99
N GLU A 235 5.21 -23.97 -5.87
CA GLU A 235 5.30 -25.44 -5.78
C GLU A 235 6.74 -25.95 -5.94
N GLU A 236 7.53 -25.29 -6.80
CA GLU A 236 8.96 -25.57 -6.99
C GLU A 236 9.83 -25.08 -5.81
N GLY A 237 9.26 -24.30 -4.88
CA GLY A 237 9.95 -23.75 -3.72
C GLY A 237 10.85 -22.54 -4.03
N VAL A 238 10.75 -21.96 -5.23
CA VAL A 238 11.46 -20.73 -5.62
C VAL A 238 10.87 -19.53 -4.88
N ILE A 239 9.54 -19.42 -4.85
CA ILE A 239 8.84 -18.45 -3.99
C ILE A 239 8.72 -19.05 -2.60
N ALA A 240 9.40 -18.42 -1.63
CA ALA A 240 9.49 -18.92 -0.27
C ALA A 240 9.36 -17.84 0.81
N GLY A 241 9.15 -18.27 2.05
CA GLY A 241 9.15 -17.40 3.23
C GLY A 241 8.09 -16.29 3.14
N GLY A 242 8.49 -15.05 3.43
CA GLY A 242 7.60 -13.89 3.42
C GLY A 242 7.07 -13.48 2.05
N MET A 243 7.58 -14.07 0.95
CA MET A 243 7.06 -13.79 -0.39
C MET A 243 5.77 -14.56 -0.69
N ILE A 244 5.60 -15.77 -0.13
CA ILE A 244 4.38 -16.58 -0.27
C ILE A 244 3.12 -15.79 0.08
N PRO A 245 2.98 -15.19 1.28
CA PRO A 245 1.77 -14.45 1.63
C PRO A 245 1.55 -13.21 0.74
N LYS A 246 2.60 -12.64 0.15
CA LYS A 246 2.49 -11.49 -0.78
C LYS A 246 1.94 -11.93 -2.13
N THR A 247 2.44 -13.03 -2.66
CA THR A 247 1.97 -13.57 -3.94
C THR A 247 0.57 -14.16 -3.79
N GLU A 248 0.23 -14.79 -2.67
CA GLU A 248 -1.14 -15.19 -2.34
C GLU A 248 -2.10 -13.99 -2.30
N THR A 249 -1.70 -12.90 -1.63
CA THR A 249 -2.47 -11.65 -1.63
C THR A 249 -2.65 -11.09 -3.04
N ALA A 250 -1.61 -11.13 -3.87
CA ALA A 250 -1.67 -10.69 -5.26
C ALA A 250 -2.65 -11.53 -6.09
N LEU A 251 -2.57 -12.86 -5.97
CA LEU A 251 -3.48 -13.80 -6.64
C LEU A 251 -4.93 -13.58 -6.19
N ALA A 252 -5.17 -13.43 -4.89
CA ALA A 252 -6.50 -13.15 -4.35
C ALA A 252 -7.08 -11.82 -4.89
N ALA A 253 -6.26 -10.77 -4.95
CA ALA A 253 -6.67 -9.48 -5.51
C ALA A 253 -7.01 -9.57 -7.01
N LEU A 254 -6.20 -10.27 -7.80
CA LEU A 254 -6.47 -10.52 -9.24
C LEU A 254 -7.78 -11.29 -9.43
N ASN A 255 -7.99 -12.35 -8.66
CA ASN A 255 -9.25 -13.13 -8.68
C ASN A 255 -10.46 -12.27 -8.27
N GLY A 256 -10.25 -11.28 -7.40
CA GLY A 256 -11.24 -10.29 -7.01
C GLY A 256 -11.52 -9.20 -8.07
N GLY A 257 -10.81 -9.21 -9.20
CA GLY A 257 -11.04 -8.30 -10.33
C GLY A 257 -10.09 -7.11 -10.41
N VAL A 258 -8.99 -7.10 -9.64
CA VAL A 258 -7.88 -6.15 -9.86
C VAL A 258 -7.22 -6.47 -11.20
N ARG A 259 -6.92 -5.45 -12.02
CA ARG A 259 -6.38 -5.70 -13.37
C ARG A 259 -4.91 -6.10 -13.39
N ALA A 260 -4.12 -5.58 -12.46
CA ALA A 260 -2.73 -6.01 -12.28
C ALA A 260 -2.24 -5.67 -10.87
N VAL A 261 -1.37 -6.53 -10.34
CA VAL A 261 -0.71 -6.33 -9.05
C VAL A 261 0.78 -6.18 -9.29
N VAL A 262 1.45 -5.30 -8.55
CA VAL A 262 2.90 -5.11 -8.63
C VAL A 262 3.49 -5.28 -7.25
N ILE A 263 4.51 -6.13 -7.13
CA ILE A 263 5.36 -6.20 -5.93
C ILE A 263 6.61 -5.39 -6.24
N LEU A 264 6.76 -4.25 -5.55
CA LEU A 264 7.77 -3.24 -5.88
C LEU A 264 8.71 -2.93 -4.70
N ASP A 265 9.94 -2.55 -5.03
CA ASP A 265 10.89 -2.05 -4.04
C ASP A 265 10.49 -0.66 -3.57
N GLY A 266 9.91 -0.58 -2.38
CA GLY A 266 9.50 0.68 -1.75
C GLY A 266 10.68 1.53 -1.28
N ARG A 267 11.92 1.03 -1.33
CA ARG A 267 13.13 1.80 -1.00
C ARG A 267 13.62 2.65 -2.17
N ALA A 268 13.20 2.30 -3.40
CA ALA A 268 13.56 3.06 -4.58
C ALA A 268 12.94 4.47 -4.51
N PRO A 269 13.70 5.54 -4.78
CA PRO A 269 13.13 6.87 -4.90
C PRO A 269 12.06 6.90 -5.97
N ASN A 270 10.91 7.51 -5.64
CA ASN A 270 9.78 7.64 -6.56
C ASN A 270 9.22 6.31 -7.07
N ALA A 271 9.29 5.22 -6.28
CA ALA A 271 8.95 3.87 -6.73
C ALA A 271 7.56 3.75 -7.39
N CYS A 272 6.54 4.45 -6.87
CA CYS A 272 5.20 4.43 -7.46
C CYS A 272 5.18 5.07 -8.86
N LEU A 273 5.91 6.17 -9.03
CA LEU A 273 5.99 6.86 -10.33
C LEU A 273 6.86 6.09 -11.32
N LEU A 274 7.94 5.46 -10.85
CA LEU A 274 8.76 4.59 -11.69
C LEU A 274 7.93 3.44 -12.27
N GLU A 275 7.10 2.81 -11.45
CA GLU A 275 6.21 1.74 -11.90
C GLU A 275 5.15 2.22 -12.89
N LEU A 276 4.50 3.36 -12.62
CA LEU A 276 3.37 3.80 -13.42
C LEU A 276 3.79 4.55 -14.69
N PHE A 277 4.90 5.29 -14.67
CA PHE A 277 5.27 6.23 -15.72
C PHE A 277 6.57 5.90 -16.45
N THR A 278 7.04 4.64 -16.35
CA THR A 278 8.19 4.16 -17.13
C THR A 278 7.96 2.73 -17.64
N ASP A 279 8.67 2.35 -18.71
CA ASP A 279 8.64 0.97 -19.25
C ASP A 279 9.50 -0.01 -18.43
N HIS A 280 10.42 0.51 -17.61
CA HIS A 280 11.32 -0.33 -16.83
C HIS A 280 10.58 -1.05 -15.69
N GLY A 281 9.54 -0.40 -15.15
CA GLY A 281 8.89 -0.85 -13.92
C GLY A 281 9.80 -0.69 -12.70
N ALA A 282 9.27 -0.96 -11.51
CA ALA A 282 10.03 -0.91 -10.25
C ALA A 282 10.00 -2.26 -9.48
N GLY A 283 9.58 -3.33 -10.14
CA GLY A 283 9.50 -4.65 -9.54
C GLY A 283 8.82 -5.68 -10.44
N SER A 284 8.01 -6.54 -9.83
CA SER A 284 7.36 -7.66 -10.51
C SER A 284 5.89 -7.38 -10.78
N LEU A 285 5.53 -7.23 -12.06
CA LEU A 285 4.16 -7.10 -12.53
C LEU A 285 3.49 -8.48 -12.63
N ILE A 286 2.32 -8.63 -12.02
CA ILE A 286 1.48 -9.83 -12.09
C ILE A 286 0.16 -9.46 -12.75
N ARG A 287 -0.15 -10.09 -13.89
CA ARG A 287 -1.41 -9.87 -14.64
C ARG A 287 -1.87 -11.11 -15.38
N SER A 288 -3.18 -11.20 -15.59
CA SER A 288 -3.83 -12.22 -16.45
C SER A 288 -3.79 -11.82 -17.92
#